data_AF-A0A9D7LBH5-F1
#
_entry.id   AF-A0A9D7LBH5-F1
#
_cell.length_a   1.000
_cell.length_b   1.000
_cell.length_c   1.000
_cell.angle_alpha   90.00
_cell.angle_beta   90.00
_cell.angle_gamma   90.00
#
_symmetry.space_group_name_H-M   'P 1'
#
loop_
_entity.id
_entity.type
_entity.pdbx_description
1 polymer ?
#
loop_
_entity_poly.entity_id
_entity_poly.type
_entity_poly.pdbx_seq_one_letter_code
_entity_poly.pdbx_strand_id
1 'polypeptide(L)'
;MRQLRHQKYLQAVKGWLGDLMRTVWAMFYWNARKTLFRLRGDRGTCPCQNPSDSGEPMQTGCEAVYGWRQAGRFRRVCPLLRQNPAGQWVCSVRAEEVRPFWGRACGYIGGTVGVLVLCGVLAVFGLMRVIGYEVSVRQIIWPPAWHELRGVRSLLFINKAREAYTAGRVREALNALIVAYEMDPANYSAGMMLAQFYQAGNPGLADKLYARLLREHPDHRVETARVWFRSLLARGRLRGIVELARRQLTAEPQQASAWVHALVFATRHLQDPQPLESAAQSEKLPPAVRETLRLAARVQQLPPAEARGLLEMPVVTDFSYDRVYRIEALTRLGFADEAFELLLKSRAQIAGRDMARLAFALYALKGDNARLEREFAALLSPPRALHPYEVSLLAIHLVNWPDPALLDKVCEAFGRMASEPLEVQLEVGLAVFCAAGVQKNHQRMTEVQSHMARTTKIPLSSMNRLGLYFMADAGKLRIENLLPQQNSLSLELNYALLDRYLSK
;
A
#
# COMPACT_ATOMS: atom_id res chain seq x y z
N MET A 1 -53.62 -41.42 -18.52
CA MET A 1 -52.37 -41.66 -19.31
C MET A 1 -51.09 -40.99 -18.77
N ARG A 2 -51.11 -39.79 -18.16
CA ARG A 2 -49.89 -39.14 -17.61
C ARG A 2 -49.25 -39.88 -16.40
N GLN A 3 -50.05 -40.46 -15.50
CA GLN A 3 -49.52 -41.22 -14.34
C GLN A 3 -48.79 -42.52 -14.72
N LEU A 4 -49.28 -43.25 -15.72
CA LEU A 4 -48.63 -44.47 -16.22
C LEU A 4 -47.26 -44.20 -16.89
N ARG A 5 -47.09 -43.04 -17.54
CA ARG A 5 -45.79 -42.62 -18.08
C ARG A 5 -44.80 -42.28 -16.96
N HIS A 6 -45.26 -41.70 -15.85
CA HIS A 6 -44.40 -41.36 -14.72
C HIS A 6 -43.90 -42.59 -13.95
N GLN A 7 -44.75 -43.61 -13.75
CA GLN A 7 -44.33 -44.88 -13.13
C GLN A 7 -43.33 -45.65 -14.00
N LYS A 8 -43.54 -45.72 -15.32
CA LYS A 8 -42.56 -46.34 -16.24
C LYS A 8 -41.23 -45.60 -16.25
N TYR A 9 -41.24 -44.27 -16.16
CA TYR A 9 -40.03 -43.45 -16.07
C TYR A 9 -39.27 -43.71 -14.75
N LEU A 10 -39.96 -43.71 -13.62
CA LEU A 10 -39.35 -43.98 -12.31
C LEU A 10 -38.79 -45.41 -12.19
N GLN A 11 -39.48 -46.42 -12.74
CA GLN A 11 -38.97 -47.81 -12.79
C GLN A 11 -37.77 -47.97 -13.73
N ALA A 12 -37.72 -47.21 -14.83
CA ALA A 12 -36.56 -47.17 -15.73
C ALA A 12 -35.35 -46.51 -15.05
N VAL A 13 -35.54 -45.39 -14.35
CA VAL A 13 -34.49 -44.65 -13.62
C VAL A 13 -33.93 -45.48 -12.46
N LYS A 14 -34.78 -46.13 -11.64
CA LYS A 14 -34.33 -47.02 -10.56
C LYS A 14 -33.53 -48.21 -11.07
N GLY A 15 -33.95 -48.80 -12.19
CA GLY A 15 -33.22 -49.91 -12.83
C GLY A 15 -31.85 -49.49 -13.38
N TRP A 16 -31.72 -48.24 -13.85
CA TRP A 16 -30.47 -47.71 -14.37
C TRP A 16 -29.44 -47.39 -13.27
N LEU A 17 -29.88 -46.79 -12.16
CA LEU A 17 -29.04 -46.51 -10.99
C LEU A 17 -28.53 -47.79 -10.30
N GLY A 18 -29.39 -48.80 -10.15
CA GLY A 18 -28.99 -50.10 -9.60
C GLY A 18 -27.94 -50.80 -10.45
N ASP A 19 -28.08 -50.73 -11.77
CA ASP A 19 -27.10 -51.30 -12.70
C ASP A 19 -25.77 -50.53 -12.71
N LEU A 20 -25.74 -49.23 -12.40
CA LEU A 20 -24.51 -48.44 -12.32
C LEU A 20 -23.60 -48.93 -11.19
N MET A 21 -24.13 -49.01 -9.96
CA MET A 21 -23.37 -49.49 -8.80
C MET A 21 -22.96 -50.95 -8.98
N ARG A 22 -23.86 -51.76 -9.56
CA ARG A 22 -23.55 -53.14 -9.94
C ARG A 22 -22.44 -53.23 -10.97
N THR A 23 -22.38 -52.31 -11.93
CA THR A 23 -21.31 -52.24 -12.94
C THR A 23 -19.96 -51.93 -12.30
N VAL A 24 -19.90 -50.93 -11.41
CA VAL A 24 -18.66 -50.56 -10.71
C VAL A 24 -18.18 -51.74 -9.85
N TRP A 25 -19.08 -52.33 -9.05
CA TRP A 25 -18.77 -53.51 -8.25
C TRP A 25 -18.29 -54.68 -9.11
N ALA A 26 -19.01 -54.98 -10.20
CA ALA A 26 -18.66 -56.06 -11.12
C ALA A 26 -17.30 -55.83 -11.79
N MET A 27 -16.93 -54.59 -12.11
CA MET A 27 -15.61 -54.25 -12.65
C MET A 27 -14.50 -54.57 -11.66
N PHE A 28 -14.65 -54.31 -10.36
CA PHE A 28 -13.63 -54.68 -9.38
C PHE A 28 -13.66 -56.17 -9.07
N TYR A 29 -14.83 -56.70 -8.70
CA TYR A 29 -15.00 -58.06 -8.23
C TYR A 29 -14.57 -59.10 -9.28
N TRP A 30 -15.07 -59.00 -10.52
CA TRP A 30 -14.76 -60.00 -11.54
C TRP A 30 -13.33 -59.89 -12.06
N ASN A 31 -12.78 -58.67 -12.17
CA ASN A 31 -11.37 -58.52 -12.54
C ASN A 31 -10.44 -59.03 -11.44
N ALA A 32 -10.75 -58.81 -10.16
CA ALA A 32 -9.99 -59.37 -9.05
C ALA A 32 -10.04 -60.91 -9.04
N ARG A 33 -11.24 -61.51 -9.19
CA ARG A 33 -11.41 -62.96 -9.27
C ARG A 33 -10.66 -63.58 -10.46
N LYS A 34 -10.73 -62.97 -11.64
CA LYS A 34 -9.97 -63.41 -12.82
C LYS A 34 -8.46 -63.26 -12.63
N THR A 35 -8.02 -62.19 -12.00
CA THR A 35 -6.60 -61.99 -11.66
C THR A 35 -6.12 -63.10 -10.72
N LEU A 36 -6.89 -63.43 -9.68
CA LEU A 36 -6.58 -64.51 -8.76
C LEU A 36 -6.56 -65.89 -9.43
N PHE A 37 -7.50 -66.15 -10.35
CA PHE A 37 -7.53 -67.37 -11.16
C PHE A 37 -6.25 -67.52 -12.01
N ARG A 38 -5.84 -66.44 -12.71
CA ARG A 38 -4.59 -66.42 -13.48
C ARG A 38 -3.35 -66.60 -12.61
N LEU A 39 -3.31 -65.97 -11.44
CA LEU A 39 -2.20 -66.11 -10.49
C LEU A 39 -2.07 -67.53 -9.93
N ARG A 40 -3.17 -68.30 -9.88
CA ARG A 40 -3.17 -69.72 -9.48
C ARG A 40 -2.79 -70.67 -10.61
N GLY A 41 -2.38 -70.16 -11.78
CA GLY A 41 -1.99 -70.96 -12.93
C GLY A 41 -3.17 -71.72 -13.54
N ASP A 42 -4.34 -71.09 -13.60
CA ASP A 42 -5.58 -71.65 -14.17
C ASP A 42 -6.06 -72.94 -13.48
N ARG A 43 -5.57 -73.23 -12.27
CA ARG A 43 -6.01 -74.37 -11.46
C ARG A 43 -7.36 -74.10 -10.80
N GLY A 44 -8.35 -74.92 -11.11
CA GLY A 44 -9.71 -74.88 -10.54
C GLY A 44 -10.76 -74.38 -11.53
N THR A 45 -11.99 -74.19 -11.05
CA THR A 45 -13.10 -73.72 -11.89
C THR A 45 -12.92 -72.25 -12.28
N CYS A 46 -13.13 -71.93 -13.56
CA CYS A 46 -13.08 -70.55 -14.03
C CYS A 46 -14.15 -69.74 -13.31
N PRO A 47 -13.80 -68.62 -12.64
CA PRO A 47 -14.71 -67.97 -11.69
C PRO A 47 -15.97 -67.39 -12.31
N CYS A 48 -16.03 -67.19 -13.64
CA CYS A 48 -17.16 -66.56 -14.31
C CYS A 48 -17.91 -67.47 -15.31
N GLN A 49 -17.42 -68.69 -15.55
CA GLN A 49 -18.07 -69.67 -16.41
C GLN A 49 -18.93 -70.60 -15.54
N ASN A 50 -20.05 -71.08 -16.07
CA ASN A 50 -20.89 -72.05 -15.37
C ASN A 50 -20.12 -73.39 -15.23
N PRO A 51 -19.92 -73.91 -14.01
CA PRO A 51 -19.11 -75.12 -13.79
C PRO A 51 -19.72 -76.39 -14.39
N SER A 52 -21.01 -76.39 -14.72
CA SER A 52 -21.72 -77.54 -15.30
C SER A 52 -21.64 -77.62 -16.83
N ASP A 53 -21.05 -76.62 -17.49
CA ASP A 53 -20.97 -76.55 -18.94
C ASP A 53 -19.64 -77.12 -19.48
N SER A 54 -19.57 -77.36 -20.79
CA SER A 54 -18.43 -78.06 -21.45
C SER A 54 -17.08 -77.35 -21.36
N GLY A 55 -17.04 -76.07 -20.97
CA GLY A 55 -15.82 -75.24 -21.01
C GLY A 55 -15.44 -74.76 -22.41
N GLU A 56 -16.15 -75.22 -23.45
CA GLU A 56 -15.87 -74.88 -24.85
C GLU A 56 -16.36 -73.45 -25.21
N PRO A 57 -15.65 -72.74 -26.11
CA PRO A 57 -16.02 -71.41 -26.58
C PRO A 57 -17.40 -71.41 -27.21
N MET A 58 -18.18 -70.36 -26.99
CA MET A 58 -19.54 -70.17 -27.52
C MET A 58 -20.59 -71.20 -27.05
N GLN A 59 -20.20 -72.17 -26.21
CA GLN A 59 -21.10 -73.17 -25.61
C GLN A 59 -21.27 -72.95 -24.10
N THR A 60 -20.24 -72.42 -23.44
CA THR A 60 -20.21 -72.23 -21.97
C THR A 60 -20.91 -70.95 -21.55
N GLY A 61 -21.95 -71.07 -20.72
CA GLY A 61 -22.68 -69.97 -20.11
C GLY A 61 -21.82 -69.11 -19.19
N CYS A 62 -22.11 -67.81 -19.14
CA CYS A 62 -21.42 -66.88 -18.24
C CYS A 62 -22.25 -66.63 -16.98
N GLU A 63 -21.90 -67.28 -15.86
CA GLU A 63 -22.60 -67.15 -14.57
C GLU A 63 -22.65 -65.69 -14.08
N ALA A 64 -21.59 -64.93 -14.35
CA ALA A 64 -21.47 -63.52 -13.98
C ALA A 64 -22.58 -62.60 -14.52
N VAL A 65 -23.33 -63.08 -15.52
CA VAL A 65 -24.40 -62.34 -16.20
C VAL A 65 -25.78 -62.60 -15.56
N TYR A 66 -25.96 -63.69 -14.82
CA TYR A 66 -27.27 -64.13 -14.30
C TYR A 66 -27.93 -63.10 -13.36
N GLY A 67 -27.12 -62.29 -12.67
CA GLY A 67 -27.62 -61.20 -11.83
C GLY A 67 -28.09 -59.96 -12.60
N TRP A 68 -27.85 -59.83 -13.90
CA TRP A 68 -28.09 -58.59 -14.64
C TRP A 68 -29.47 -58.55 -15.29
N ARG A 69 -30.20 -57.45 -15.11
CA ARG A 69 -31.50 -57.23 -15.77
C ARG A 69 -31.39 -57.21 -17.30
N GLN A 70 -30.28 -56.69 -17.81
CA GLN A 70 -29.91 -56.76 -19.23
C GLN A 70 -28.50 -57.31 -19.34
N ALA A 71 -28.41 -58.60 -19.64
CA ALA A 71 -27.17 -59.34 -19.80
C ALA A 71 -26.12 -58.65 -20.70
N GLY A 72 -26.57 -58.01 -21.79
CA GLY A 72 -25.69 -57.27 -22.70
C GLY A 72 -24.92 -56.11 -22.07
N ARG A 73 -25.38 -55.54 -20.94
CA ARG A 73 -24.66 -54.48 -20.21
C ARG A 73 -23.37 -55.01 -19.60
N PHE A 74 -23.30 -56.29 -19.24
CA PHE A 74 -22.10 -56.92 -18.70
C PHE A 74 -20.94 -56.93 -19.72
N ARG A 75 -21.20 -56.74 -21.02
CA ARG A 75 -20.14 -56.56 -22.03
C ARG A 75 -19.21 -55.37 -21.76
N ARG A 76 -19.67 -54.40 -20.96
CA ARG A 76 -18.84 -53.29 -20.46
C ARG A 76 -17.77 -53.76 -19.47
N VAL A 77 -18.10 -54.79 -18.68
CA VAL A 77 -17.20 -55.45 -17.71
C VAL A 77 -16.33 -56.51 -18.41
N CYS A 78 -16.95 -57.35 -19.26
CA CYS A 78 -16.28 -58.44 -19.97
C CYS A 78 -16.57 -58.41 -21.49
N PRO A 79 -15.64 -57.99 -22.35
CA PRO A 79 -15.85 -57.98 -23.80
C PRO A 79 -16.00 -59.37 -24.44
N LEU A 80 -15.59 -60.43 -23.73
CA LEU A 80 -15.66 -61.81 -24.23
C LEU A 80 -17.07 -62.39 -24.20
N LEU A 81 -18.05 -61.67 -23.65
CA LEU A 81 -19.44 -62.11 -23.62
C LEU A 81 -20.09 -61.93 -25.00
N ARG A 82 -20.61 -63.02 -25.58
CA ARG A 82 -21.31 -63.08 -26.88
C ARG A 82 -22.64 -63.80 -26.76
N GLN A 83 -23.52 -63.61 -27.74
CA GLN A 83 -24.72 -64.42 -27.88
C GLN A 83 -24.43 -65.57 -28.87
N ASN A 84 -24.85 -66.78 -28.52
CA ASN A 84 -24.85 -67.91 -29.45
C ASN A 84 -26.08 -67.82 -30.41
N PRO A 85 -26.20 -68.71 -31.41
CA PRO A 85 -27.35 -68.72 -32.33
C PRO A 85 -28.71 -68.88 -31.65
N ALA A 86 -28.73 -69.50 -30.46
CA ALA A 86 -29.93 -69.64 -29.63
C ALA A 86 -30.27 -68.40 -28.78
N GLY A 87 -29.49 -67.31 -28.91
CA GLY A 87 -29.67 -66.06 -28.16
C GLY A 87 -29.17 -66.08 -26.72
N GLN A 88 -28.56 -67.18 -26.27
CA GLN A 88 -28.01 -67.32 -24.91
C GLN A 88 -26.66 -66.61 -24.78
N TRP A 89 -26.40 -66.02 -23.61
CA TRP A 89 -25.17 -65.29 -23.33
C TRP A 89 -24.07 -66.24 -22.83
N VAL A 90 -23.05 -66.41 -23.67
CA VAL A 90 -21.96 -67.38 -23.51
C VAL A 90 -20.60 -66.71 -23.52
N CYS A 91 -19.59 -67.38 -22.96
CA CYS A 91 -18.19 -66.97 -23.08
C CYS A 91 -17.67 -67.31 -24.49
N SER A 92 -17.04 -66.36 -25.17
CA SER A 92 -16.46 -66.59 -26.50
C SER A 92 -15.08 -67.26 -26.51
N VAL A 93 -14.53 -67.57 -25.34
CA VAL A 93 -13.19 -68.14 -25.19
C VAL A 93 -13.20 -69.31 -24.20
N ARG A 94 -12.16 -70.15 -24.26
CA ARG A 94 -11.91 -71.23 -23.28
C ARG A 94 -11.50 -70.64 -21.93
N ALA A 95 -11.60 -71.45 -20.87
CA ALA A 95 -11.22 -71.06 -19.50
C ALA A 95 -9.79 -70.49 -19.42
N GLU A 96 -8.84 -71.11 -20.16
CA GLU A 96 -7.41 -70.78 -20.23
C GLU A 96 -7.14 -69.37 -20.82
N GLU A 97 -8.08 -68.84 -21.61
CA GLU A 97 -7.98 -67.53 -22.26
C GLU A 97 -8.71 -66.42 -21.48
N VAL A 98 -9.36 -66.76 -20.36
CA VAL A 98 -10.07 -65.79 -19.54
C VAL A 98 -9.08 -64.87 -18.82
N ARG A 99 -9.04 -63.61 -19.25
CA ARG A 99 -8.17 -62.58 -18.67
C ARG A 99 -8.94 -61.45 -17.96
N PRO A 100 -8.34 -60.78 -16.96
CA PRO A 100 -8.88 -59.54 -16.42
C PRO A 100 -8.75 -58.38 -17.42
N PHE A 101 -9.66 -57.42 -17.32
CA PHE A 101 -9.78 -56.22 -18.15
C PHE A 101 -9.59 -54.94 -17.32
N TRP A 102 -8.51 -54.88 -16.53
CA TRP A 102 -8.19 -53.72 -15.68
C TRP A 102 -8.13 -52.41 -16.47
N GLY A 103 -7.61 -52.40 -17.71
CA GLY A 103 -7.60 -51.20 -18.54
C GLY A 103 -8.99 -50.60 -18.79
N ARG A 104 -10.04 -51.42 -18.93
CA ARG A 104 -11.41 -50.93 -19.08
C ARG A 104 -11.96 -50.42 -17.74
N ALA A 105 -11.68 -51.13 -16.64
CA ALA A 105 -12.09 -50.69 -15.31
C ALA A 105 -11.45 -49.33 -14.95
N CYS A 106 -10.14 -49.19 -15.14
CA CYS A 106 -9.41 -47.93 -14.97
C CYS A 106 -9.93 -46.84 -15.92
N GLY A 107 -10.23 -47.17 -17.19
CA GLY A 107 -10.79 -46.21 -18.15
C GLY A 107 -12.17 -45.68 -17.75
N TYR A 108 -13.11 -46.57 -17.36
CA TYR A 108 -14.46 -46.15 -16.96
C TYR A 108 -14.45 -45.42 -15.63
N ILE A 109 -13.78 -45.96 -14.61
CA ILE A 109 -13.79 -45.39 -13.27
C ILE A 109 -12.91 -44.16 -13.21
N GLY A 110 -11.66 -44.26 -13.69
CA GLY A 110 -10.74 -43.13 -13.77
C GLY A 110 -11.27 -42.01 -14.66
N GLY A 111 -11.89 -42.35 -15.79
CA GLY A 111 -12.56 -41.37 -16.65
C GLY A 111 -13.73 -40.67 -15.94
N THR A 112 -14.60 -41.42 -15.26
CA THR A 112 -15.71 -40.84 -14.50
C THR A 112 -15.22 -39.95 -13.37
N VAL A 113 -14.22 -40.40 -12.59
CA VAL A 113 -13.60 -39.61 -11.52
C VAL A 113 -12.95 -38.35 -12.10
N GLY A 114 -12.21 -38.46 -13.20
CA GLY A 114 -11.59 -37.33 -13.88
C GLY A 114 -12.61 -36.29 -14.35
N VAL A 115 -13.73 -36.73 -14.94
CA VAL A 115 -14.83 -35.83 -15.34
C VAL A 115 -15.47 -35.16 -14.13
N LEU A 116 -15.72 -35.89 -13.04
CA LEU A 116 -16.29 -35.31 -11.82
C LEU A 116 -15.36 -34.26 -11.19
N VAL A 117 -14.06 -34.56 -11.12
CA VAL A 117 -13.04 -33.60 -10.63
C VAL A 117 -12.99 -32.37 -11.54
N LEU A 118 -12.97 -32.54 -12.85
CA LEU A 118 -12.97 -31.43 -13.80
C LEU A 118 -14.22 -30.55 -13.65
N CYS A 119 -15.41 -31.16 -13.57
CA CYS A 119 -16.67 -30.44 -13.35
C CYS A 119 -16.63 -29.68 -12.02
N GLY A 120 -16.13 -30.29 -10.94
CA GLY A 120 -15.97 -29.64 -9.64
C GLY A 120 -15.04 -28.43 -9.70
N VAL A 121 -13.89 -28.57 -10.35
CA VAL A 121 -12.92 -27.48 -10.55
C VAL A 121 -13.54 -26.34 -11.34
N LEU A 122 -14.21 -26.63 -12.47
CA LEU A 122 -14.86 -25.61 -13.30
C LEU A 122 -16.00 -24.91 -12.56
N ALA A 123 -16.76 -25.64 -11.74
CA ALA A 123 -17.82 -25.06 -10.91
C ALA A 123 -17.25 -24.11 -9.85
N VAL A 124 -16.19 -24.52 -9.13
CA VAL A 124 -15.50 -23.66 -8.14
C VAL A 124 -14.88 -22.44 -8.82
N PHE A 125 -14.23 -22.62 -9.98
CA PHE A 125 -13.66 -21.54 -10.77
C PHE A 125 -14.72 -20.53 -11.19
N GLY A 126 -15.85 -21.00 -11.74
CA GLY A 126 -16.97 -20.16 -12.13
C GLY A 126 -17.54 -19.39 -10.95
N LEU A 127 -17.77 -20.06 -9.81
CA LEU A 127 -18.29 -19.42 -8.61
C LEU A 127 -17.35 -18.33 -8.09
N MET A 128 -16.04 -18.59 -8.04
CA MET A 128 -15.06 -17.61 -7.59
C MET A 128 -15.01 -16.39 -8.52
N ARG A 129 -15.07 -16.60 -9.84
CA ARG A 129 -15.12 -15.52 -10.83
C ARG A 129 -16.40 -14.68 -10.73
N VAL A 130 -17.55 -15.31 -10.47
CA VAL A 130 -18.84 -14.61 -10.27
C VAL A 130 -18.81 -13.72 -9.03
N ILE A 131 -18.11 -14.13 -7.96
CA ILE A 131 -17.92 -13.29 -6.76
C ILE A 131 -16.95 -12.11 -7.03
N GLY A 132 -16.19 -12.16 -8.11
CA GLY A 132 -15.21 -11.14 -8.49
C GLY A 132 -13.77 -11.47 -8.11
N TYR A 133 -13.45 -12.72 -7.74
CA TYR A 133 -12.05 -13.12 -7.53
C TYR A 133 -11.36 -13.36 -8.88
N GLU A 134 -10.25 -12.68 -9.13
CA GLU A 134 -9.38 -12.90 -10.29
C GLU A 134 -8.49 -14.14 -10.12
N VAL A 135 -9.11 -15.31 -9.99
CA VAL A 135 -8.38 -16.59 -9.86
C VAL A 135 -8.00 -17.17 -11.22
N SER A 136 -6.87 -17.87 -11.27
CA SER A 136 -6.49 -18.76 -12.38
C SER A 136 -6.90 -20.20 -12.09
N VAL A 137 -7.14 -21.01 -13.13
CA VAL A 137 -7.50 -22.44 -12.98
C VAL A 137 -6.38 -23.19 -12.22
N ARG A 138 -5.12 -22.83 -12.46
CA ARG A 138 -3.95 -23.39 -11.74
C ARG A 138 -4.09 -23.21 -10.24
N GLN A 139 -4.47 -22.02 -9.77
CA GLN A 139 -4.61 -21.73 -8.34
C GLN A 139 -5.73 -22.53 -7.66
N ILE A 140 -6.66 -23.10 -8.42
CA ILE A 140 -7.74 -23.95 -7.87
C ILE A 140 -7.30 -25.41 -7.85
N ILE A 141 -6.72 -25.90 -8.95
CA ILE A 141 -6.36 -27.32 -9.10
C ILE A 141 -5.11 -27.67 -8.29
N TRP A 142 -4.14 -26.76 -8.17
CA TRP A 142 -2.79 -27.06 -7.70
C TRP A 142 -2.56 -26.60 -6.25
N PRO A 143 -2.49 -27.53 -5.25
CA PRO A 143 -2.35 -27.17 -3.84
C PRO A 143 -1.15 -26.28 -3.51
N PRO A 144 0.04 -26.48 -4.12
CA PRO A 144 1.15 -25.56 -3.88
C PRO A 144 0.87 -24.11 -4.29
N ALA A 145 -0.07 -23.83 -5.19
CA ALA A 145 -0.46 -22.46 -5.58
C ALA A 145 -1.57 -21.86 -4.68
N TRP A 146 -2.11 -22.61 -3.71
CA TRP A 146 -3.22 -22.11 -2.87
C TRP A 146 -2.82 -20.96 -1.95
N HIS A 147 -1.53 -20.79 -1.66
CA HIS A 147 -1.05 -19.63 -0.89
C HIS A 147 -1.31 -18.30 -1.62
N GLU A 148 -1.30 -18.31 -2.96
CA GLU A 148 -1.57 -17.13 -3.81
C GLU A 148 -3.04 -16.68 -3.70
N LEU A 149 -3.97 -17.57 -3.34
CA LEU A 149 -5.39 -17.24 -3.18
C LEU A 149 -5.63 -16.19 -2.09
N ARG A 150 -4.71 -16.05 -1.11
CA ARG A 150 -4.79 -14.98 -0.10
C ARG A 150 -4.63 -13.60 -0.72
N GLY A 151 -3.67 -13.44 -1.64
CA GLY A 151 -3.48 -12.19 -2.38
C GLY A 151 -4.66 -11.88 -3.31
N VAL A 152 -5.23 -12.89 -3.98
CA VAL A 152 -6.44 -12.66 -4.80
C VAL A 152 -7.63 -12.23 -3.94
N ARG A 153 -7.76 -12.79 -2.74
CA ARG A 153 -8.80 -12.37 -1.78
C ARG A 153 -8.56 -10.96 -1.25
N SER A 154 -7.32 -10.59 -0.93
CA SER A 154 -6.99 -9.24 -0.46
C SER A 154 -7.34 -8.17 -1.51
N LEU A 155 -7.09 -8.43 -2.80
CA LEU A 155 -7.46 -7.54 -3.91
C LEU A 155 -8.95 -7.23 -3.96
N LEU A 156 -9.82 -8.22 -3.73
CA LEU A 156 -11.27 -8.00 -3.64
C LEU A 156 -11.62 -6.99 -2.53
N PHE A 157 -10.99 -7.12 -1.36
CA PHE A 157 -11.24 -6.20 -0.25
C PHE A 157 -10.64 -4.81 -0.50
N ILE A 158 -9.52 -4.70 -1.22
CA ILE A 158 -8.96 -3.40 -1.65
C ILE A 158 -9.93 -2.70 -2.62
N ASN A 159 -10.51 -3.43 -3.58
CA ASN A 159 -11.50 -2.88 -4.50
C ASN A 159 -12.76 -2.43 -3.76
N LYS A 160 -13.27 -3.25 -2.84
CA LYS A 160 -14.38 -2.87 -1.94
C LYS A 160 -14.06 -1.64 -1.11
N ALA A 161 -12.83 -1.52 -0.62
CA ALA A 161 -12.41 -0.35 0.14
C ALA A 161 -12.42 0.91 -0.72
N ARG A 162 -11.93 0.83 -1.96
CA ARG A 162 -11.95 1.94 -2.92
C ARG A 162 -13.38 2.35 -3.25
N GLU A 163 -14.25 1.40 -3.57
CA GLU A 163 -15.66 1.64 -3.85
C GLU A 163 -16.36 2.30 -2.65
N ALA A 164 -16.18 1.75 -1.44
CA ALA A 164 -16.72 2.31 -0.21
C ALA A 164 -16.21 3.73 0.05
N TYR A 165 -14.91 4.00 -0.19
CA TYR A 165 -14.34 5.33 -0.04
C TYR A 165 -14.92 6.34 -1.03
N THR A 166 -15.04 5.97 -2.31
CA THR A 166 -15.67 6.82 -3.34
C THR A 166 -17.15 7.10 -3.03
N ALA A 167 -17.83 6.17 -2.38
CA ALA A 167 -19.21 6.34 -1.91
C ALA A 167 -19.32 7.12 -0.57
N GLY A 168 -18.21 7.64 -0.02
CA GLY A 168 -18.18 8.35 1.26
C GLY A 168 -18.32 7.46 2.50
N ARG A 169 -18.35 6.13 2.35
CA ARG A 169 -18.48 5.14 3.43
C ARG A 169 -17.12 4.82 4.06
N VAL A 170 -16.52 5.80 4.73
CA VAL A 170 -15.14 5.73 5.27
C VAL A 170 -14.94 4.55 6.24
N ARG A 171 -15.92 4.25 7.10
CA ARG A 171 -15.81 3.14 8.07
C ARG A 171 -15.77 1.78 7.38
N GLU A 172 -16.58 1.58 6.34
CA GLU A 172 -16.57 0.34 5.56
C GLU A 172 -15.27 0.20 4.77
N ALA A 173 -14.77 1.30 4.20
CA ALA A 173 -13.48 1.32 3.53
C ALA A 173 -12.33 0.91 4.48
N LEU A 174 -12.31 1.48 5.68
CA LEU A 174 -11.32 1.13 6.71
C LEU A 174 -11.40 -0.34 7.11
N ASN A 175 -12.60 -0.86 7.39
CA ASN A 175 -12.79 -2.27 7.75
C ASN A 175 -12.32 -3.20 6.62
N ALA A 176 -12.64 -2.88 5.37
CA ALA A 176 -12.19 -3.67 4.23
C ALA A 176 -10.66 -3.66 4.08
N LEU A 177 -10.00 -2.50 4.30
CA LEU A 177 -8.53 -2.42 4.27
C LEU A 177 -7.86 -3.20 5.38
N ILE A 178 -8.42 -3.20 6.60
CA ILE A 178 -7.91 -4.01 7.71
C ILE A 178 -7.90 -5.48 7.30
N VAL A 179 -9.04 -5.99 6.80
CA VAL A 179 -9.17 -7.37 6.37
C VAL A 179 -8.22 -7.68 5.20
N ALA A 180 -8.10 -6.77 4.23
CA ALA A 180 -7.17 -6.94 3.11
C ALA A 180 -5.71 -7.08 3.58
N TYR A 181 -5.28 -6.19 4.49
CA TYR A 181 -3.91 -6.18 5.00
C TYR A 181 -3.62 -7.37 5.93
N GLU A 182 -4.59 -7.83 6.71
CA GLU A 182 -4.47 -9.06 7.51
C GLU A 182 -4.32 -10.31 6.64
N MET A 183 -5.00 -10.37 5.49
CA MET A 183 -4.88 -11.48 4.54
C MET A 183 -3.55 -11.49 3.79
N ASP A 184 -3.02 -10.31 3.46
CA ASP A 184 -1.79 -10.14 2.70
C ASP A 184 -0.95 -8.96 3.23
N PRO A 185 -0.16 -9.18 4.31
CA PRO A 185 0.74 -8.16 4.85
C PRO A 185 1.85 -7.73 3.88
N ALA A 186 2.13 -8.54 2.85
CA ALA A 186 3.11 -8.23 1.82
C ALA A 186 2.59 -7.19 0.80
N ASN A 187 1.30 -6.86 0.82
CA ASN A 187 0.77 -5.81 -0.03
C ASN A 187 1.07 -4.41 0.53
N TYR A 188 2.19 -3.83 0.10
CA TYR A 188 2.63 -2.48 0.48
C TYR A 188 1.54 -1.42 0.28
N SER A 189 0.85 -1.44 -0.87
CA SER A 189 -0.15 -0.41 -1.21
C SER A 189 -1.34 -0.41 -0.24
N ALA A 190 -1.80 -1.60 0.15
CA ALA A 190 -2.89 -1.75 1.13
C ALA A 190 -2.44 -1.27 2.51
N GLY A 191 -1.25 -1.66 2.94
CA GLY A 191 -0.69 -1.23 4.23
C GLY A 191 -0.45 0.29 4.29
N MET A 192 0.04 0.90 3.20
CA MET A 192 0.24 2.35 3.07
C MET A 192 -1.10 3.09 3.14
N MET A 193 -2.09 2.65 2.38
CA MET A 193 -3.44 3.24 2.41
C MET A 193 -4.06 3.13 3.81
N LEU A 194 -3.95 1.96 4.45
CA LEU A 194 -4.43 1.74 5.81
C LEU A 194 -3.73 2.67 6.82
N ALA A 195 -2.42 2.84 6.71
CA ALA A 195 -1.65 3.76 7.57
C ALA A 195 -2.13 5.21 7.39
N GLN A 196 -2.38 5.66 6.16
CA GLN A 196 -2.92 6.99 5.86
C GLN A 196 -4.33 7.18 6.44
N PHE A 197 -5.23 6.19 6.32
CA PHE A 197 -6.55 6.27 6.97
C PHE A 197 -6.46 6.41 8.49
N TYR A 198 -5.54 5.67 9.12
CA TYR A 198 -5.34 5.78 10.56
C TYR A 198 -4.73 7.11 11.00
N GLN A 199 -4.11 7.90 10.12
CA GLN A 199 -3.52 9.19 10.53
C GLN A 199 -4.55 10.15 11.13
N ALA A 200 -5.77 10.17 10.58
CA ALA A 200 -6.84 11.05 11.05
C ALA A 200 -7.51 10.54 12.33
N GLY A 201 -7.71 9.22 12.46
CA GLY A 201 -8.51 8.62 13.54
C GLY A 201 -7.70 7.98 14.67
N ASN A 202 -6.55 7.37 14.37
CA ASN A 202 -5.68 6.71 15.35
C ASN A 202 -4.19 6.87 14.96
N PRO A 203 -3.59 8.05 15.21
CA PRO A 203 -2.22 8.35 14.81
C PRO A 203 -1.18 7.37 15.36
N GLY A 204 -1.41 6.81 16.56
CA GLY A 204 -0.49 5.84 17.16
C GLY A 204 -0.46 4.51 16.42
N LEU A 205 -1.60 4.04 15.88
CA LEU A 205 -1.63 2.87 15.00
C LEU A 205 -1.00 3.17 13.65
N ALA A 206 -1.24 4.36 13.08
CA ALA A 206 -0.58 4.78 11.85
C ALA A 206 0.95 4.73 11.98
N ASP A 207 1.50 5.28 13.07
CA ASP A 207 2.95 5.27 13.33
C ASP A 207 3.51 3.84 13.45
N LYS A 208 2.77 2.92 14.09
CA LYS A 208 3.15 1.50 14.16
C LYS A 208 3.14 0.83 12.78
N LEU A 209 2.16 1.15 11.94
CA LEU A 209 2.07 0.63 10.57
C LEU A 209 3.20 1.17 9.71
N TYR A 210 3.50 2.47 9.74
CA TYR A 210 4.64 3.05 9.02
C TYR A 210 5.96 2.41 9.45
N ALA A 211 6.17 2.23 10.76
CA ALA A 211 7.35 1.54 11.27
C ALA A 211 7.44 0.08 10.80
N ARG A 212 6.30 -0.61 10.64
CA ARG A 212 6.24 -1.97 10.09
C ARG A 212 6.55 -1.96 8.59
N LEU A 213 5.92 -1.08 7.81
CA LEU A 213 6.14 -0.95 6.37
C LEU A 213 7.61 -0.69 6.05
N LEU A 214 8.29 0.18 6.81
CA LEU A 214 9.72 0.43 6.64
C LEU A 214 10.61 -0.80 6.87
N ARG A 215 10.17 -1.77 7.68
CA ARG A 215 10.91 -3.00 7.94
C ARG A 215 10.60 -4.10 6.93
N GLU A 216 9.34 -4.24 6.57
CA GLU A 216 8.85 -5.33 5.71
C GLU A 216 9.02 -5.02 4.21
N HIS A 217 9.06 -3.75 3.83
CA HIS A 217 9.14 -3.29 2.43
C HIS A 217 10.36 -2.39 2.20
N PRO A 218 11.59 -2.95 2.19
CA PRO A 218 12.81 -2.16 2.04
C PRO A 218 12.88 -1.40 0.71
N ASP A 219 12.26 -1.94 -0.35
CA ASP A 219 12.23 -1.29 -1.67
C ASP A 219 11.41 0.01 -1.69
N HIS A 220 10.46 0.15 -0.76
CA HIS A 220 9.61 1.34 -0.61
C HIS A 220 10.00 2.21 0.59
N ARG A 221 11.22 2.01 1.13
CA ARG A 221 11.66 2.67 2.35
C ARG A 221 11.64 4.19 2.27
N VAL A 222 12.22 4.76 1.20
CA VAL A 222 12.31 6.21 0.98
C VAL A 222 10.92 6.84 0.93
N GLU A 223 10.01 6.24 0.16
CA GLU A 223 8.65 6.73 0.00
C GLU A 223 7.90 6.69 1.33
N THR A 224 7.98 5.55 2.03
CA THR A 224 7.35 5.36 3.35
C THR A 224 7.87 6.36 4.36
N ALA A 225 9.19 6.56 4.42
CA ALA A 225 9.84 7.50 5.33
C ALA A 225 9.39 8.93 5.04
N ARG A 226 9.30 9.33 3.76
CA ARG A 226 8.84 10.66 3.36
C ARG A 226 7.38 10.91 3.76
N VAL A 227 6.48 9.96 3.49
CA VAL A 227 5.05 10.08 3.85
C VAL A 227 4.88 10.10 5.37
N TRP A 228 5.58 9.21 6.09
CA TRP A 228 5.52 9.17 7.54
C TRP A 228 6.08 10.45 8.16
N PHE A 229 7.21 10.94 7.66
CA PHE A 229 7.82 12.18 8.11
C PHE A 229 6.88 13.38 7.94
N ARG A 230 6.26 13.55 6.76
CA ARG A 230 5.26 14.61 6.52
C ARG A 230 4.10 14.53 7.51
N SER A 231 3.62 13.31 7.78
CA SER A 231 2.55 13.08 8.75
C SER A 231 2.95 13.42 10.18
N LEU A 232 4.18 13.07 10.58
CA LEU A 232 4.72 13.41 11.90
C LEU A 232 4.90 14.91 12.06
N LEU A 233 5.41 15.58 11.02
CA LEU A 233 5.59 17.02 10.99
C LEU A 233 4.24 17.74 11.07
N ALA A 234 3.27 17.41 10.22
CA ALA A 234 1.94 18.03 10.28
C ALA A 234 1.29 17.88 11.67
N ARG A 235 1.50 16.76 12.37
CA ARG A 235 0.99 16.52 13.73
C ARG A 235 1.88 17.08 14.85
N GLY A 236 2.97 17.78 14.53
CA GLY A 236 3.94 18.28 15.52
C GLY A 236 4.57 17.19 16.39
N ARG A 237 4.67 15.94 15.91
CA ARG A 237 5.17 14.78 16.68
C ARG A 237 6.70 14.73 16.68
N LEU A 238 7.33 15.71 17.31
CA LEU A 238 8.78 15.91 17.29
C LEU A 238 9.60 14.68 17.72
N ARG A 239 9.18 13.97 18.78
CA ARG A 239 9.86 12.73 19.20
C ARG A 239 9.85 11.64 18.13
N GLY A 240 8.75 11.53 17.38
CA GLY A 240 8.66 10.61 16.25
C GLY A 240 9.58 11.02 15.10
N ILE A 241 9.71 12.33 14.85
CA ILE A 241 10.66 12.87 13.86
C ILE A 241 12.10 12.55 14.25
N VAL A 242 12.47 12.75 15.52
CA VAL A 242 13.80 12.39 16.05
C VAL A 242 14.10 10.91 15.77
N GLU A 243 13.19 10.02 16.15
CA GLU A 243 13.38 8.57 15.96
C GLU A 243 13.50 8.19 14.48
N LEU A 244 12.62 8.73 13.63
CA LEU A 244 12.63 8.46 12.20
C LEU A 244 13.93 9.00 11.56
N ALA A 245 14.29 10.26 11.81
CA ALA A 245 15.46 10.90 11.23
C ALA A 245 16.76 10.17 11.61
N ARG A 246 16.92 9.75 12.87
CA ARG A 246 18.08 8.96 13.32
C ARG A 246 18.21 7.64 12.55
N ARG A 247 17.10 6.92 12.38
CA ARG A 247 17.09 5.66 11.61
C ARG A 247 17.41 5.87 10.15
N GLN A 248 16.89 6.94 9.54
CA GLN A 248 17.11 7.21 8.12
C GLN A 248 18.48 7.80 7.81
N LEU A 249 19.10 8.55 8.73
CA LEU A 249 20.48 9.02 8.56
C LEU A 249 21.46 7.87 8.28
N THR A 250 21.27 6.73 8.95
CA THR A 250 22.13 5.55 8.78
C THR A 250 21.81 4.76 7.52
N ALA A 251 20.56 4.80 7.06
CA ALA A 251 20.10 3.95 5.97
C ALA A 251 20.04 4.64 4.61
N GLU A 252 19.91 5.96 4.58
CA GLU A 252 19.78 6.76 3.36
C GLU A 252 20.79 7.93 3.36
N PRO A 253 22.11 7.68 3.25
CA PRO A 253 23.12 8.74 3.30
C PRO A 253 22.97 9.80 2.22
N GLN A 254 22.38 9.45 1.07
CA GLN A 254 22.12 10.37 -0.05
C GLN A 254 21.13 11.49 0.32
N GLN A 255 20.27 11.27 1.32
CA GLN A 255 19.29 12.24 1.81
C GLN A 255 19.70 12.80 3.19
N ALA A 256 20.98 12.66 3.58
CA ALA A 256 21.46 13.07 4.89
C ALA A 256 21.10 14.53 5.23
N SER A 257 21.20 15.47 4.28
CA SER A 257 20.85 16.88 4.50
C SER A 257 19.43 17.06 5.04
N ALA A 258 18.44 16.39 4.44
CA ALA A 258 17.05 16.48 4.86
C ALA A 258 16.83 15.87 6.26
N TRP A 259 17.45 14.72 6.52
CA TRP A 259 17.32 14.04 7.81
C TRP A 259 18.08 14.74 8.95
N VAL A 260 19.24 15.35 8.67
CA VAL A 260 19.93 16.22 9.63
C VAL A 260 19.07 17.44 9.94
N HIS A 261 18.50 18.09 8.93
CA HIS A 261 17.59 19.22 9.14
C HIS A 261 16.40 18.84 10.02
N ALA A 262 15.72 17.74 9.71
CA ALA A 262 14.59 17.25 10.50
C ALA A 262 14.99 16.94 11.96
N LEU A 263 16.15 16.31 12.16
CA LEU A 263 16.65 15.98 13.49
C LEU A 263 17.00 17.24 14.29
N VAL A 264 17.76 18.16 13.71
CA VAL A 264 18.14 19.44 14.34
C VAL A 264 16.92 20.29 14.67
N PHE A 265 15.96 20.37 13.75
CA PHE A 265 14.70 21.06 13.98
C PHE A 265 13.97 20.49 15.19
N ALA A 266 13.76 19.16 15.22
CA ALA A 266 12.99 18.52 16.27
C ALA A 266 13.67 18.57 17.64
N THR A 267 14.99 18.33 17.72
CA THR A 267 15.73 18.38 19.00
C THR A 267 15.78 19.78 19.58
N ARG A 268 15.92 20.81 18.74
CA ARG A 268 15.88 22.21 19.18
C ARG A 268 14.58 22.54 19.91
N HIS A 269 13.43 22.17 19.34
CA HIS A 269 12.13 22.43 19.98
C HIS A 269 11.86 21.54 21.18
N LEU A 270 12.45 20.34 21.21
CA LEU A 270 12.40 19.48 22.41
C LEU A 270 13.38 19.92 23.50
N GLN A 271 14.30 20.85 23.20
CA GLN A 271 15.40 21.26 24.06
C GLN A 271 16.24 20.08 24.57
N ASP A 272 16.41 19.07 23.72
CA ASP A 272 17.14 17.84 24.05
C ASP A 272 18.23 17.57 23.01
N PRO A 273 19.50 17.85 23.31
CA PRO A 273 20.62 17.61 22.40
C PRO A 273 21.06 16.14 22.36
N GLN A 274 20.65 15.28 23.30
CA GLN A 274 21.10 13.89 23.40
C GLN A 274 20.90 13.08 22.10
N PRO A 275 19.78 13.22 21.35
CA PRO A 275 19.61 12.50 20.11
C PRO A 275 20.60 12.92 19.01
N LEU A 276 21.08 14.17 19.00
CA LEU A 276 22.12 14.64 18.09
C LEU A 276 23.47 14.04 18.46
N GLU A 277 23.84 14.07 19.74
CA GLU A 277 25.09 13.48 20.26
C GLU A 277 25.16 11.98 19.98
N SER A 278 24.10 11.25 20.31
CA SER A 278 24.01 9.81 20.08
C SER A 278 24.07 9.46 18.58
N ALA A 279 23.45 10.27 17.71
CA ALA A 279 23.57 10.07 16.26
C ALA A 279 25.01 10.33 15.78
N ALA A 280 25.67 11.36 16.29
CA ALA A 280 27.05 11.72 15.91
C ALA A 280 28.11 10.70 16.35
N GLN A 281 27.79 9.80 17.30
CA GLN A 281 28.65 8.69 17.71
C GLN A 281 28.59 7.49 16.75
N SER A 282 27.61 7.44 15.85
CA SER A 282 27.46 6.32 14.91
C SER A 282 28.58 6.30 13.88
N GLU A 283 29.38 5.23 13.86
CA GLU A 283 30.44 5.02 12.86
C GLU A 283 29.93 4.84 11.44
N LYS A 284 28.65 4.49 11.29
CA LYS A 284 28.01 4.29 9.98
C LYS A 284 27.72 5.60 9.24
N LEU A 285 27.78 6.74 9.93
CA LEU A 285 27.54 8.05 9.32
C LEU A 285 28.84 8.64 8.74
N PRO A 286 28.76 9.33 7.59
CA PRO A 286 29.90 10.05 7.05
C PRO A 286 30.49 11.05 8.05
N PRO A 287 31.82 11.21 8.15
CA PRO A 287 32.46 12.12 9.10
C PRO A 287 31.88 13.54 9.07
N ALA A 288 31.66 14.08 7.87
CA ALA A 288 31.08 15.41 7.67
C ALA A 288 29.70 15.58 8.33
N VAL A 289 28.83 14.57 8.24
CA VAL A 289 27.51 14.58 8.88
C VAL A 289 27.66 14.52 10.41
N ARG A 290 28.58 13.70 10.92
CA ARG A 290 28.84 13.62 12.37
C ARG A 290 29.31 14.94 12.94
N GLU A 291 30.22 15.65 12.26
CA GLU A 291 30.69 16.96 12.72
C GLU A 291 29.56 18.00 12.76
N THR A 292 28.70 18.06 11.75
CA THR A 292 27.54 18.96 11.76
C THR A 292 26.57 18.62 12.89
N LEU A 293 26.33 17.33 13.19
CA LEU A 293 25.50 16.91 14.32
C LEU A 293 26.12 17.30 15.67
N ARG A 294 27.45 17.16 15.84
CA ARG A 294 28.14 17.60 17.06
C ARG A 294 28.10 19.11 17.23
N LEU A 295 28.34 19.85 16.14
CA LEU A 295 28.19 21.30 16.14
C LEU A 295 26.78 21.68 16.58
N ALA A 296 25.76 21.04 16.01
CA ALA A 296 24.37 21.32 16.34
C ALA A 296 24.01 21.01 17.81
N ALA A 297 24.51 19.91 18.36
CA ALA A 297 24.34 19.56 19.76
C ALA A 297 24.97 20.61 20.69
N ARG A 298 26.23 21.00 20.41
CA ARG A 298 26.96 21.99 21.21
C ARG A 298 26.31 23.36 21.16
N VAL A 299 25.87 23.82 20.00
CA VAL A 299 25.18 25.10 19.84
C VAL A 299 23.88 25.16 20.65
N GLN A 300 23.18 24.03 20.85
CA GLN A 300 21.98 23.99 21.71
C GLN A 300 22.29 24.11 23.21
N GLN A 301 23.50 23.77 23.63
CA GLN A 301 23.91 23.77 25.04
C GLN A 301 24.62 25.05 25.47
N LEU A 302 25.21 25.78 24.53
CA LEU A 302 26.07 26.93 24.81
C LEU A 302 25.27 28.24 24.87
N PRO A 303 25.74 29.22 25.66
CA PRO A 303 25.25 30.60 25.58
C PRO A 303 25.42 31.17 24.16
N PRO A 304 24.56 32.13 23.72
CA PRO A 304 24.60 32.68 22.37
C PRO A 304 25.98 33.20 21.92
N ALA A 305 26.72 33.88 22.82
CA ALA A 305 28.05 34.42 22.50
C ALA A 305 29.10 33.35 22.25
N GLU A 306 29.07 32.23 22.99
CA GLU A 306 29.99 31.11 22.78
C GLU A 306 29.60 30.28 21.56
N ALA A 307 28.30 30.09 21.34
CA ALA A 307 27.77 29.42 20.15
C ALA A 307 28.18 30.16 18.87
N ARG A 308 28.16 31.50 18.88
CA ARG A 308 28.65 32.33 17.77
C ARG A 308 30.09 31.98 17.38
N GLY A 309 31.01 31.93 18.34
CA GLY A 309 32.42 31.60 18.06
C GLY A 309 32.60 30.25 17.38
N LEU A 310 31.81 29.24 17.75
CA LEU A 310 31.83 27.93 17.07
C LEU A 310 31.26 27.97 15.65
N LEU A 311 30.21 28.77 15.44
CA LEU A 311 29.52 28.89 14.15
C LEU A 311 30.36 29.64 13.10
N GLU A 312 31.22 30.56 13.52
CA GLU A 312 32.15 31.31 12.67
C GLU A 312 33.39 30.52 12.25
N MET A 313 33.72 29.42 12.95
CA MET A 313 34.86 28.59 12.58
C MET A 313 34.78 28.15 11.10
N PRO A 314 35.91 28.12 10.37
CA PRO A 314 35.93 27.70 8.98
C PRO A 314 35.22 26.37 8.78
N VAL A 315 34.39 26.29 7.72
CA VAL A 315 33.67 25.07 7.38
C VAL A 315 34.68 24.02 6.93
N VAL A 316 34.85 22.98 7.74
CA VAL A 316 35.81 21.89 7.49
C VAL A 316 35.22 20.80 6.58
N THR A 317 33.92 20.86 6.28
CA THR A 317 33.20 19.76 5.63
C THR A 317 32.60 20.15 4.27
N ASP A 318 32.60 19.20 3.33
CA ASP A 318 31.94 19.34 2.03
C ASP A 318 30.43 19.05 2.10
N PHE A 319 29.88 18.90 3.31
CA PHE A 319 28.46 18.64 3.49
C PHE A 319 27.67 19.94 3.32
N SER A 320 26.86 19.99 2.25
CA SER A 320 26.12 21.21 1.84
C SER A 320 25.24 21.79 2.95
N TYR A 321 24.63 20.93 3.77
CA TYR A 321 23.75 21.36 4.86
C TYR A 321 24.50 22.03 6.03
N ASP A 322 25.80 21.79 6.22
CA ASP A 322 26.57 22.41 7.32
C ASP A 322 26.50 23.94 7.25
N ARG A 323 26.66 24.49 6.03
CA ARG A 323 26.62 25.94 5.77
C ARG A 323 25.23 26.51 6.02
N VAL A 324 24.19 25.84 5.51
CA VAL A 324 22.79 26.22 5.74
C VAL A 324 22.50 26.26 7.23
N TYR A 325 22.87 25.21 7.97
CA TYR A 325 22.69 25.14 9.41
C TYR A 325 23.40 26.29 10.14
N ARG A 326 24.66 26.57 9.80
CA ARG A 326 25.42 27.65 10.46
C ARG A 326 24.77 29.02 10.26
N ILE A 327 24.38 29.33 9.03
CA ILE A 327 23.73 30.60 8.69
C ILE A 327 22.38 30.71 9.41
N GLU A 328 21.56 29.65 9.43
CA GLU A 328 20.30 29.64 10.16
C GLU A 328 20.49 29.80 11.67
N ALA A 329 21.49 29.12 12.24
CA ALA A 329 21.79 29.21 13.66
C ALA A 329 22.24 30.61 14.05
N LEU A 330 23.15 31.23 13.28
CA LEU A 330 23.58 32.62 13.50
C LEU A 330 22.40 33.59 13.37
N THR A 331 21.57 33.44 12.34
CA THR A 331 20.36 34.26 12.12
C THR A 331 19.42 34.16 13.33
N ARG A 332 19.16 32.95 13.82
CA ARG A 332 18.27 32.72 14.98
C ARG A 332 18.83 33.28 16.28
N LEU A 333 20.16 33.30 16.43
CA LEU A 333 20.84 33.87 17.60
C LEU A 333 20.97 35.41 17.52
N GLY A 334 20.55 36.03 16.42
CA GLY A 334 20.60 37.49 16.24
C GLY A 334 21.91 38.03 15.65
N PHE A 335 22.82 37.16 15.20
CA PHE A 335 24.13 37.52 14.62
C PHE A 335 24.03 37.67 13.10
N ALA A 336 23.36 38.75 12.67
CA ALA A 336 22.97 38.93 11.27
C ALA A 336 24.17 39.25 10.34
N ASP A 337 25.16 40.00 10.84
CA ASP A 337 26.32 40.41 10.05
C ASP A 337 27.20 39.22 9.69
N GLU A 338 27.47 38.38 10.69
CA GLU A 338 28.30 37.18 10.58
C GLU A 338 27.61 36.12 9.70
N ALA A 339 26.29 35.97 9.86
CA ALA A 339 25.48 35.11 9.00
C ALA A 339 25.50 35.58 7.54
N PHE A 340 25.44 36.90 7.30
CA PHE A 340 25.47 37.47 5.96
C PHE A 340 26.84 37.31 5.29
N GLU A 341 27.93 37.54 6.02
CA GLU A 341 29.28 37.26 5.51
C GLU A 341 29.45 35.79 5.13
N LEU A 342 28.98 34.88 5.98
CA LEU A 342 29.06 33.44 5.71
C LEU A 342 28.21 33.05 4.50
N LEU A 343 27.03 33.66 4.34
CA LEU A 343 26.16 33.47 3.17
C LEU A 343 26.85 33.91 1.87
N LEU A 344 27.51 35.08 1.87
CA LEU A 344 28.25 35.58 0.71
C LEU A 344 29.40 34.65 0.32
N LYS A 345 30.19 34.18 1.30
CA LYS A 345 31.29 33.24 1.09
C LYS A 345 30.80 31.87 0.58
N SER A 346 29.59 31.48 0.95
CA SER A 346 29.01 30.17 0.65
C SER A 346 28.09 30.14 -0.58
N ARG A 347 27.91 31.26 -1.30
CA ARG A 347 26.90 31.42 -2.35
C ARG A 347 26.94 30.33 -3.43
N ALA A 348 28.13 29.90 -3.85
CA ALA A 348 28.28 28.89 -4.90
C ALA A 348 27.90 27.46 -4.44
N GLN A 349 27.77 27.23 -3.13
CA GLN A 349 27.60 25.92 -2.52
C GLN A 349 26.19 25.71 -1.94
N ILE A 350 25.35 26.75 -1.96
CA ILE A 350 23.98 26.72 -1.45
C ILE A 350 23.00 26.75 -2.63
N ALA A 351 21.97 25.91 -2.58
CA ALA A 351 20.94 25.88 -3.61
C ALA A 351 20.21 27.24 -3.70
N GLY A 352 19.81 27.65 -4.91
CA GLY A 352 19.23 28.98 -5.14
C GLY A 352 18.01 29.31 -4.27
N ARG A 353 17.15 28.32 -3.98
CA ARG A 353 15.98 28.48 -3.10
C ARG A 353 16.40 28.75 -1.64
N ASP A 354 17.32 27.96 -1.11
CA ASP A 354 17.84 28.15 0.25
C ASP A 354 18.59 29.47 0.37
N MET A 355 19.36 29.85 -0.66
CA MET A 355 20.03 31.13 -0.72
C MET A 355 19.05 32.30 -0.58
N ALA A 356 17.95 32.28 -1.35
CA ALA A 356 16.92 33.32 -1.27
C ALA A 356 16.24 33.35 0.11
N ARG A 357 15.86 32.18 0.64
CA ARG A 357 15.25 32.04 1.96
C ARG A 357 16.14 32.63 3.07
N LEU A 358 17.43 32.29 3.07
CA LEU A 358 18.40 32.77 4.04
C LEU A 358 18.65 34.27 3.88
N ALA A 359 18.80 34.75 2.64
CA ALA A 359 18.98 36.17 2.37
C ALA A 359 17.80 37.02 2.88
N PHE A 360 16.56 36.58 2.63
CA PHE A 360 15.37 37.29 3.11
C PHE A 360 15.30 37.34 4.63
N ALA A 361 15.59 36.22 5.31
CA ALA A 361 15.64 36.19 6.77
C ALA A 361 16.68 37.18 7.33
N LEU A 362 17.84 37.31 6.67
CA LEU A 362 18.88 38.26 7.05
C LEU A 362 18.51 39.71 6.78
N TYR A 363 17.89 40.02 5.65
CA TYR A 363 17.39 41.38 5.39
C TYR A 363 16.35 41.80 6.42
N ALA A 364 15.41 40.89 6.76
CA ALA A 364 14.41 41.16 7.78
C ALA A 364 15.04 41.34 9.17
N LEU A 365 15.99 40.49 9.56
CA LEU A 365 16.69 40.59 10.84
C LEU A 365 17.51 41.88 10.97
N LYS A 366 18.14 42.34 9.88
CA LYS A 366 18.90 43.60 9.82
C LYS A 366 18.01 44.85 9.72
N GLY A 367 16.71 44.68 9.48
CA GLY A 367 15.80 45.79 9.19
C GLY A 367 16.04 46.47 7.83
N ASP A 368 16.69 45.81 6.87
CA ASP A 368 16.89 46.32 5.51
C ASP A 368 15.64 46.10 4.65
N ASN A 369 14.55 46.75 5.06
CA ASN A 369 13.23 46.63 4.43
C ASN A 369 13.26 47.09 2.97
N ALA A 370 14.09 48.09 2.64
CA ALA A 370 14.22 48.60 1.27
C ALA A 370 14.86 47.56 0.33
N ARG A 371 15.86 46.79 0.79
CA ARG A 371 16.40 45.68 0.01
C ARG A 371 15.38 44.56 -0.13
N LEU A 372 14.74 44.17 0.97
CA LEU A 372 13.72 43.11 0.96
C LEU A 372 12.59 43.45 -0.01
N GLU A 373 12.09 44.69 0.02
CA GLU A 373 11.03 45.18 -0.86
C GLU A 373 11.42 45.12 -2.34
N ARG A 374 12.67 45.50 -2.67
CA ARG A 374 13.18 45.40 -4.04
C ARG A 374 13.25 43.97 -4.53
N GLU A 375 13.71 43.03 -3.70
CA GLU A 375 13.75 41.61 -4.08
C GLU A 375 12.33 41.03 -4.28
N PHE A 376 11.39 41.36 -3.38
CA PHE A 376 9.98 41.00 -3.55
C PHE A 376 9.41 41.57 -4.85
N ALA A 377 9.64 42.85 -5.13
CA ALA A 377 9.18 43.51 -6.35
C ALA A 377 9.80 42.89 -7.62
N ALA A 378 11.08 42.51 -7.56
CA ALA A 378 11.76 41.86 -8.68
C ALA A 378 11.22 40.45 -8.97
N LEU A 379 10.92 39.67 -7.92
CA LEU A 379 10.33 38.33 -8.06
C LEU A 379 8.86 38.39 -8.51
N LEU A 380 8.10 39.35 -7.99
CA LEU A 380 6.67 39.49 -8.27
C LEU A 380 6.36 40.41 -9.46
N SER A 381 7.38 40.86 -10.21
CA SER A 381 7.22 41.86 -11.27
C SER A 381 6.22 41.42 -12.35
N PRO A 382 5.22 42.24 -12.74
CA PRO A 382 4.21 41.88 -13.75
C PRO A 382 4.75 41.44 -15.12
N PRO A 383 5.84 42.03 -15.66
CA PRO A 383 6.42 41.60 -16.93
C PRO A 383 7.08 40.21 -16.88
N ARG A 384 7.34 39.69 -15.68
CA ARG A 384 7.99 38.39 -15.48
C ARG A 384 6.93 37.30 -15.32
N ALA A 385 7.19 36.15 -15.93
CA ALA A 385 6.42 34.94 -15.66
C ALA A 385 6.52 34.58 -14.16
N LEU A 386 5.39 34.59 -13.48
CA LEU A 386 5.33 34.34 -12.04
C LEU A 386 5.40 32.84 -11.77
N HIS A 387 6.38 32.40 -10.99
CA HIS A 387 6.48 30.99 -10.63
C HIS A 387 5.80 30.70 -9.28
N PRO A 388 5.00 29.61 -9.17
CA PRO A 388 4.29 29.27 -7.93
C PRO A 388 5.17 29.12 -6.69
N TYR A 389 6.36 28.54 -6.86
CA TYR A 389 7.30 28.33 -5.77
C TYR A 389 7.84 29.66 -5.21
N GLU A 390 7.87 30.73 -5.99
CA GLU A 390 8.33 32.05 -5.56
C GLU A 390 7.29 32.68 -4.65
N VAL A 391 6.01 32.65 -5.03
CA VAL A 391 4.91 33.13 -4.19
C VAL A 391 4.83 32.35 -2.89
N SER A 392 4.99 31.02 -2.95
CA SER A 392 5.04 30.16 -1.75
C SER A 392 6.23 30.51 -0.84
N LEU A 393 7.44 30.66 -1.41
CA LEU A 393 8.65 31.06 -0.67
C LEU A 393 8.47 32.39 0.05
N LEU A 394 7.92 33.40 -0.65
CA LEU A 394 7.67 34.73 -0.10
C LEU A 394 6.60 34.69 1.00
N ALA A 395 5.51 33.93 0.81
CA ALA A 395 4.49 33.74 1.83
C ALA A 395 5.03 33.03 3.08
N ILE A 396 5.86 32.00 2.91
CA ILE A 396 6.53 31.30 4.03
C ILE A 396 7.49 32.24 4.77
N HIS A 397 8.20 33.11 4.06
CA HIS A 397 9.00 34.15 4.70
C HIS A 397 8.12 35.06 5.59
N LEU A 398 6.96 35.50 5.10
CA LEU A 398 6.04 36.37 5.84
C LEU A 398 5.36 35.68 7.04
N VAL A 399 5.35 34.34 7.11
CA VAL A 399 4.96 33.61 8.32
C VAL A 399 5.98 33.83 9.44
N ASN A 400 7.27 33.81 9.12
CA ASN A 400 8.34 34.02 10.10
C ASN A 400 8.53 35.51 10.41
N TRP A 401 8.47 36.36 9.37
CA TRP A 401 8.72 37.80 9.41
C TRP A 401 7.52 38.58 8.86
N PRO A 402 6.47 38.80 9.67
CA PRO A 402 5.31 39.60 9.32
C PRO A 402 5.64 40.98 8.76
N ASP A 403 5.16 41.28 7.56
CA ASP A 403 5.17 42.61 6.95
C ASP A 403 3.86 42.80 6.15
N PRO A 404 2.98 43.76 6.56
CA PRO A 404 1.71 43.99 5.88
C PRO A 404 1.86 44.49 4.44
N ALA A 405 2.87 45.33 4.15
CA ALA A 405 3.07 45.90 2.83
C ALA A 405 3.57 44.85 1.84
N LEU A 406 4.46 43.96 2.28
CA LEU A 406 4.91 42.83 1.47
C LEU A 406 3.82 41.78 1.29
N LEU A 407 2.97 41.56 2.30
CA LEU A 407 1.81 40.67 2.20
C LEU A 407 0.86 41.11 1.10
N ASP A 408 0.58 42.41 0.99
CA ASP A 408 -0.29 42.95 -0.06
C ASP A 408 0.23 42.62 -1.46
N LYS A 409 1.55 42.76 -1.68
CA LYS A 409 2.19 42.40 -2.96
C LYS A 409 2.07 40.91 -3.27
N VAL A 410 2.25 40.05 -2.26
CA VAL A 410 2.12 38.59 -2.40
C VAL A 410 0.67 38.19 -2.69
N CYS A 411 -0.32 38.80 -2.02
CA CYS A 411 -1.74 38.57 -2.29
C CYS A 411 -2.15 38.99 -3.71
N GLU A 412 -1.66 40.14 -4.19
CA GLU A 412 -1.88 40.60 -5.56
C GLU A 412 -1.26 39.63 -6.58
N ALA A 413 -0.03 39.18 -6.33
CA ALA A 413 0.63 38.20 -7.18
C ALA A 413 -0.12 36.87 -7.24
N PHE A 414 -0.62 36.37 -6.10
CA PHE A 414 -1.43 35.16 -6.06
C PHE A 414 -2.69 35.25 -6.94
N GLY A 415 -3.35 36.43 -6.96
CA GLY A 415 -4.51 36.66 -7.83
C GLY A 415 -4.24 36.46 -9.33
N ARG A 416 -2.98 36.59 -9.77
CA ARG A 416 -2.55 36.35 -11.17
C ARG A 416 -2.32 34.87 -11.49
N MET A 417 -2.37 33.97 -10.51
CA MET A 417 -2.07 32.53 -10.69
C MET A 417 -3.29 31.66 -11.02
N ALA A 418 -4.39 32.26 -11.48
CA ALA A 418 -5.65 31.54 -11.71
C ALA A 418 -5.57 30.42 -12.77
N SER A 419 -4.54 30.43 -13.62
CA SER A 419 -4.31 29.41 -14.67
C SER A 419 -3.51 28.19 -14.22
N GLU A 420 -2.95 28.19 -13.02
CA GLU A 420 -2.12 27.09 -12.53
C GLU A 420 -2.94 25.83 -12.19
N PRO A 421 -2.34 24.63 -12.14
CA PRO A 421 -3.02 23.42 -11.69
C PRO A 421 -3.63 23.57 -10.30
N LEU A 422 -4.75 22.88 -10.05
CA LEU A 422 -5.51 22.96 -8.80
C LEU A 422 -4.65 22.69 -7.57
N GLU A 423 -3.80 21.68 -7.62
CA GLU A 423 -2.92 21.28 -6.51
C GLU A 423 -1.94 22.40 -6.14
N VAL A 424 -1.39 23.06 -7.16
CA VAL A 424 -0.46 24.18 -7.02
C VAL A 424 -1.16 25.40 -6.44
N GLN A 425 -2.36 25.71 -6.93
CA GLN A 425 -3.16 26.81 -6.38
C GLN A 425 -3.54 26.58 -4.92
N LEU A 426 -3.87 25.34 -4.54
CA LEU A 426 -4.18 24.97 -3.16
C LEU A 426 -2.95 25.13 -2.25
N GLU A 427 -1.78 24.68 -2.68
CA GLU A 427 -0.54 24.81 -1.91
C GLU A 427 -0.16 26.28 -1.70
N VAL A 428 -0.10 27.07 -2.78
CA VAL A 428 0.30 28.48 -2.73
C VAL A 428 -0.75 29.32 -2.01
N GLY A 429 -2.02 29.12 -2.33
CA GLY A 429 -3.12 29.83 -1.68
C GLY A 429 -3.16 29.58 -0.18
N LEU A 430 -2.87 28.35 0.27
CA LEU A 430 -2.76 28.05 1.69
C LEU A 430 -1.54 28.72 2.34
N ALA A 431 -0.40 28.82 1.66
CA ALA A 431 0.76 29.57 2.15
C ALA A 431 0.44 31.06 2.34
N VAL A 432 -0.19 31.70 1.35
CA VAL A 432 -0.59 33.12 1.42
C VAL A 432 -1.67 33.33 2.50
N PHE A 433 -2.62 32.41 2.61
CA PHE A 433 -3.64 32.43 3.67
C PHE A 433 -3.02 32.34 5.07
N CYS A 434 -2.06 31.44 5.28
CA CYS A 434 -1.32 31.32 6.54
C CYS A 434 -0.51 32.56 6.85
N ALA A 435 0.15 33.16 5.86
CA ALA A 435 0.87 34.42 6.03
C ALA A 435 -0.07 35.54 6.48
N ALA A 436 -1.22 35.70 5.83
CA ALA A 436 -2.24 36.69 6.23
C ALA A 436 -2.80 36.42 7.65
N GLY A 437 -3.03 35.15 7.98
CA GLY A 437 -3.52 34.74 9.30
C GLY A 437 -2.54 35.02 10.43
N VAL A 438 -1.26 34.75 10.22
CA VAL A 438 -0.19 35.08 11.18
C VAL A 438 -0.14 36.58 11.49
N GLN A 439 -0.46 37.43 10.51
CA GLN A 439 -0.53 38.89 10.66
C GLN A 439 -1.89 39.39 11.18
N LYS A 440 -2.83 38.49 11.47
CA LYS A 440 -4.22 38.79 11.84
C LYS A 440 -4.97 39.66 10.81
N ASN A 441 -4.59 39.58 9.54
CA ASN A 441 -5.23 40.35 8.47
C ASN A 441 -6.45 39.59 7.92
N HIS A 442 -7.60 39.77 8.57
CA HIS A 442 -8.84 39.08 8.24
C HIS A 442 -9.32 39.35 6.79
N GLN A 443 -9.13 40.58 6.31
CA GLN A 443 -9.51 40.96 4.96
C GLN A 443 -8.75 40.13 3.93
N ARG A 444 -7.42 40.08 4.02
CA ARG A 444 -6.59 39.31 3.07
C ARG A 444 -6.86 37.82 3.14
N MET A 445 -7.11 37.27 4.33
CA MET A 445 -7.53 35.87 4.47
C MET A 445 -8.83 35.59 3.71
N THR A 446 -9.82 36.47 3.84
CA THR A 446 -11.13 36.33 3.18
C THR A 446 -11.01 36.47 1.66
N GLU A 447 -10.16 37.38 1.19
CA GLU A 447 -9.87 37.57 -0.25
C GLU A 447 -9.23 36.32 -0.85
N VAL A 448 -8.17 35.78 -0.23
CA VAL A 448 -7.47 34.56 -0.66
C VAL A 448 -8.44 33.37 -0.66
N GLN A 449 -9.20 33.21 0.42
CA GLN A 449 -10.18 32.13 0.53
C GLN A 449 -11.26 32.24 -0.55
N SER A 450 -11.76 33.44 -0.82
CA SER A 450 -12.79 33.70 -1.85
C SER A 450 -12.23 33.50 -3.26
N HIS A 451 -10.95 33.82 -3.50
CA HIS A 451 -10.26 33.47 -4.74
C HIS A 451 -10.18 31.95 -4.90
N MET A 452 -9.70 31.22 -3.90
CA MET A 452 -9.59 29.77 -3.93
C MET A 452 -10.97 29.08 -4.09
N ALA A 453 -12.01 29.56 -3.41
CA ALA A 453 -13.35 28.98 -3.52
C ALA A 453 -13.92 29.12 -4.94
N ARG A 454 -13.67 30.27 -5.59
CA ARG A 454 -14.10 30.51 -6.98
C ARG A 454 -13.36 29.61 -7.98
N THR A 455 -12.04 29.45 -7.81
CA THR A 455 -11.24 28.69 -8.78
C THR A 455 -11.38 27.17 -8.60
N THR A 456 -11.42 26.69 -7.34
CA THR A 456 -11.39 25.25 -7.06
C THR A 456 -12.77 24.59 -7.05
N LYS A 457 -13.84 25.34 -6.77
CA LYS A 457 -15.21 24.83 -6.52
C LYS A 457 -15.29 23.77 -5.40
N ILE A 458 -14.26 23.67 -4.55
CA ILE A 458 -14.20 22.73 -3.42
C ILE A 458 -14.56 23.48 -2.13
N PRO A 459 -15.37 22.89 -1.22
CA PRO A 459 -15.63 23.49 0.08
C PRO A 459 -14.36 23.56 0.94
N LEU A 460 -13.91 24.77 1.28
CA LEU A 460 -12.69 25.04 2.05
C LEU A 460 -12.92 25.02 3.58
N SER A 461 -13.63 24.00 4.08
CA SER A 461 -14.01 23.90 5.51
C SER A 461 -12.80 23.79 6.45
N SER A 462 -11.72 23.16 6.00
CA SER A 462 -10.45 23.07 6.74
C SER A 462 -9.77 24.44 6.89
N MET A 463 -9.84 25.29 5.86
CA MET A 463 -9.30 26.66 5.91
C MET A 463 -10.11 27.54 6.86
N ASN A 464 -11.43 27.38 6.93
CA ASN A 464 -12.26 28.09 7.92
C ASN A 464 -11.80 27.82 9.35
N ARG A 465 -11.53 26.55 9.70
CA ARG A 465 -11.03 26.20 11.04
C ARG A 465 -9.66 26.80 11.33
N LEU A 466 -8.78 26.79 10.32
CA LEU A 466 -7.47 27.42 10.44
C LEU A 466 -7.60 28.95 10.56
N GLY A 467 -8.56 29.55 9.87
CA GLY A 467 -8.88 30.96 9.98
C GLY A 467 -9.35 31.34 11.37
N LEU A 468 -10.25 30.54 11.96
CA LEU A 468 -10.69 30.71 13.34
C LEU A 468 -9.52 30.61 14.33
N TYR A 469 -8.54 29.71 14.08
CA TYR A 469 -7.33 29.64 14.90
C TYR A 469 -6.51 30.93 14.88
N PHE A 470 -6.31 31.53 13.71
CA PHE A 470 -5.57 32.79 13.59
C PHE A 470 -6.32 34.01 14.16
N MET A 471 -7.66 34.00 14.09
CA MET A 471 -8.50 35.10 14.59
C MET A 471 -8.82 34.99 16.08
N ALA A 472 -8.93 33.77 16.62
CA ALA A 472 -9.13 33.56 18.05
C ALA A 472 -7.84 33.83 18.82
N ASP A 473 -7.96 34.19 20.11
CA ASP A 473 -6.82 34.08 21.01
C ASP A 473 -6.40 32.60 21.06
N ALA A 474 -5.23 32.33 20.47
CA ALA A 474 -4.65 31.02 20.19
C ALA A 474 -4.55 30.07 21.40
N GLY A 475 -4.87 30.54 22.62
CA GLY A 475 -4.75 29.77 23.86
C GLY A 475 -5.63 28.51 23.95
N LYS A 476 -6.72 28.39 23.17
CA LYS A 476 -7.62 27.21 23.26
C LYS A 476 -7.43 26.16 22.17
N LEU A 477 -6.85 26.53 21.02
CA LEU A 477 -6.68 25.65 19.88
C LEU A 477 -5.19 25.45 19.64
N ARG A 478 -4.75 24.19 19.54
CA ARG A 478 -3.36 23.89 19.20
C ARG A 478 -3.23 23.72 17.69
N ILE A 479 -2.24 24.39 17.09
CA ILE A 479 -2.01 24.34 15.64
C ILE A 479 -1.76 22.90 15.15
N GLU A 480 -1.14 22.04 15.98
CA GLU A 480 -0.80 20.67 15.61
C GLU A 480 -2.04 19.77 15.37
N ASN A 481 -3.21 20.20 15.85
CA ASN A 481 -4.49 19.52 15.61
C ASN A 481 -5.14 19.94 14.28
N LEU A 482 -4.70 21.06 13.71
CA LEU A 482 -5.29 21.68 12.51
C LEU A 482 -4.47 21.42 11.26
N LEU A 483 -3.14 21.45 11.35
CA LEU A 483 -2.25 21.20 10.20
C LEU A 483 -2.47 19.83 9.53
N PRO A 484 -2.73 18.71 10.24
CA PRO A 484 -2.98 17.41 9.60
C PRO A 484 -4.24 17.39 8.72
N GLN A 485 -5.16 18.34 8.92
CA GLN A 485 -6.39 18.46 8.13
C GLN A 485 -6.14 19.19 6.79
N GLN A 486 -4.92 19.71 6.57
CA GLN A 486 -4.55 20.47 5.40
C GLN A 486 -3.62 19.64 4.50
N ASN A 487 -4.22 18.89 3.58
CA ASN A 487 -3.47 17.96 2.71
C ASN A 487 -2.48 18.65 1.76
N SER A 488 -2.64 19.96 1.52
CA SER A 488 -1.83 20.74 0.56
C SER A 488 -0.73 21.58 1.22
N LEU A 489 -0.43 21.38 2.52
CA LEU A 489 0.67 22.12 3.15
C LEU A 489 2.03 21.66 2.61
N SER A 490 2.81 22.60 2.11
CA SER A 490 4.22 22.36 1.80
C SER A 490 5.00 22.02 3.06
N LEU A 491 6.12 21.30 2.90
CA LEU A 491 6.97 20.90 4.02
C LEU A 491 7.55 22.13 4.75
N GLU A 492 8.00 23.12 4.00
CA GLU A 492 8.58 24.36 4.52
C GLU A 492 7.56 25.21 5.27
N LEU A 493 6.32 25.27 4.79
CA LEU A 493 5.25 25.96 5.49
C LEU A 493 4.92 25.28 6.83
N ASN A 494 4.91 23.95 6.88
CA ASN A 494 4.76 23.22 8.14
C ASN A 494 5.91 23.56 9.10
N TYR A 495 7.16 23.57 8.64
CA TYR A 495 8.29 23.98 9.46
C TYR A 495 8.13 25.40 9.99
N ALA A 496 7.80 26.38 9.15
CA ALA A 496 7.64 27.78 9.55
C ALA A 496 6.51 27.97 10.58
N LEU A 497 5.35 27.34 10.36
CA LEU A 497 4.23 27.40 11.30
C LEU A 497 4.58 26.76 12.64
N LEU A 498 5.20 25.58 12.64
CA LEU A 498 5.63 24.94 13.88
C LEU A 498 6.74 25.74 14.59
N ASP A 499 7.71 26.27 13.85
CA ASP A 499 8.78 27.09 14.43
C ASP A 499 8.21 28.30 15.15
N ARG A 500 7.21 28.96 14.56
CA ARG A 500 6.54 30.13 15.14
C ARG A 500 5.69 29.80 16.37
N TYR A 501 4.94 28.70 16.33
CA TYR A 501 3.89 28.42 17.33
C TYR A 501 4.27 27.39 18.38
N LEU A 502 5.36 26.62 18.20
CA LEU A 502 5.91 25.75 19.26
C LEU A 502 6.99 26.44 20.09
N SER A 503 7.58 27.54 19.61
CA SER A 503 8.61 28.29 20.33
C SER A 503 8.04 29.30 21.34
N LYS A 504 6.71 29.36 21.46
CA LYS A 504 5.96 30.22 22.38
C LYS A 504 5.10 29.34 23.26
#